data_AF-A0A210PLQ8-F1
#
_entry.id   AF-A0A210PLQ8-F1
#
_cell.length_a   1.000
_cell.length_b   1.000
_cell.length_c   1.000
_cell.angle_alpha   90.00
_cell.angle_beta   90.00
_cell.angle_gamma   90.00
#
_symmetry.space_group_name_H-M   'P 1'
#
loop_
_entity.id
_entity.type
_entity.pdbx_description
1 polymer ?
#
loop_
_entity_poly.entity_id
_entity_poly.type
_entity_poly.pdbx_seq_one_letter_code
_entity_poly.pdbx_strand_id
1 'polypeptide(L)'
;MSENVAPSSQIKKNVLLVGHSFARRAGRLCPFKLGSVIINASGVSGGGVKNLSHTWDEVSEEMKPDIVFIQSGENDIGSMPWKDVADTLFRFAEAISSDKVKVVIGSKFKRYKFRNPKMNLARYNMCRKQINTYLKVKCRETN
;
A
#
# COMPACT_ATOMS: atom_id res chain seq x y z
N MET A 1 -29.05 -7.86 40.46
CA MET A 1 -29.48 -7.55 39.07
C MET A 1 -28.23 -7.39 38.24
N SER A 2 -27.86 -8.42 37.48
CA SER A 2 -26.67 -8.39 36.62
C SER A 2 -27.03 -7.68 35.33
N GLU A 3 -26.39 -6.54 35.07
CA GLU A 3 -26.49 -5.86 33.78
C GLU A 3 -25.81 -6.74 32.71
N ASN A 4 -26.63 -7.38 31.88
CA ASN A 4 -26.21 -7.97 30.63
C ASN A 4 -25.86 -6.84 29.66
N VAL A 5 -24.65 -6.30 29.79
CA VAL A 5 -24.08 -5.42 28.76
C VAL A 5 -23.78 -6.30 27.55
N ALA A 6 -24.65 -6.24 26.54
CA ALA A 6 -24.37 -6.83 25.24
C ALA A 6 -22.99 -6.32 24.76
N PRO A 7 -22.10 -7.20 24.25
CA PRO A 7 -20.81 -6.75 23.75
C PRO A 7 -21.07 -5.73 22.65
N SER A 8 -20.56 -4.51 22.84
CA SER A 8 -20.66 -3.44 21.85
C SER A 8 -20.28 -4.04 20.50
N SER A 9 -21.14 -3.88 19.49
CA SER A 9 -20.85 -4.23 18.11
C SER A 9 -19.67 -3.38 17.64
N GLN A 10 -18.45 -3.78 17.99
CA GLN A 10 -17.23 -3.09 17.62
C GLN A 10 -17.18 -3.11 16.10
N ILE A 11 -17.35 -1.94 15.49
CA ILE A 11 -17.25 -1.74 14.04
C ILE A 11 -15.93 -2.35 13.62
N LYS A 12 -16.01 -3.45 12.85
CA LYS A 12 -14.82 -4.12 12.36
C LYS A 12 -14.25 -3.29 11.23
N LYS A 13 -13.02 -2.78 11.40
CA LYS A 13 -12.33 -2.07 10.33
C LYS A 13 -11.56 -3.06 9.48
N ASN A 14 -11.78 -3.00 8.17
CA ASN A 14 -11.09 -3.83 7.21
C ASN A 14 -9.95 -3.05 6.56
N VAL A 15 -8.73 -3.53 6.78
CA VAL A 15 -7.51 -2.93 6.27
C VAL A 15 -6.96 -3.82 5.17
N LEU A 16 -6.67 -3.24 4.02
CA LEU A 16 -6.05 -3.95 2.91
C LEU A 16 -4.64 -3.39 2.64
N LEU A 17 -3.62 -4.23 2.74
CA LEU A 17 -2.28 -3.94 2.25
C LEU A 17 -2.17 -4.35 0.78
N VAL A 18 -1.98 -3.39 -0.12
CA VAL A 18 -1.75 -3.62 -1.55
C VAL A 18 -0.30 -3.37 -1.90
N GLY A 19 0.28 -4.21 -2.75
CA GLY A 19 1.67 -4.00 -3.12
C GLY A 19 2.31 -5.05 -4.01
N HIS A 20 3.65 -5.07 -3.99
CA HIS A 20 4.42 -6.05 -4.75
C HIS A 20 4.68 -7.33 -3.92
N SER A 21 5.84 -7.97 -4.09
CA SER A 21 6.27 -9.17 -3.34
C SER A 21 6.22 -9.06 -1.81
N PHE A 22 6.19 -7.86 -1.21
CA PHE A 22 6.04 -7.70 0.24
C PHE A 22 4.58 -7.97 0.65
N ALA A 23 3.63 -7.24 0.04
CA ALA A 23 2.21 -7.47 0.25
C ALA A 23 1.80 -8.92 -0.12
N ARG A 24 2.34 -9.49 -1.20
CA ARG A 24 2.11 -10.91 -1.53
C ARG A 24 2.52 -11.87 -0.42
N ARG A 25 3.67 -11.61 0.23
CA ARG A 25 4.15 -12.44 1.34
C ARG A 25 3.30 -12.24 2.58
N ALA A 26 2.89 -11.00 2.87
CA ALA A 26 1.94 -10.70 3.93
C ALA A 26 0.59 -11.41 3.71
N GLY A 27 0.14 -11.54 2.46
CA GLY A 27 -1.08 -12.26 2.09
C GLY A 27 -1.09 -13.73 2.52
N ARG A 28 0.08 -14.38 2.62
CA ARG A 28 0.18 -15.76 3.15
C ARG A 28 -0.10 -15.88 4.64
N LEU A 29 -0.08 -14.76 5.35
CA LEU A 29 -0.36 -14.65 6.78
C LEU A 29 -1.74 -14.03 7.03
N CYS A 30 -2.45 -13.63 5.98
CA CYS A 30 -3.76 -13.01 6.05
C CYS A 30 -4.89 -14.04 5.83
N PRO A 31 -6.11 -13.77 6.33
CA PRO A 31 -6.47 -12.61 7.15
C PRO A 31 -5.89 -12.70 8.57
N PHE A 32 -5.40 -11.57 9.09
CA PHE A 32 -4.99 -11.44 10.50
C PHE A 32 -5.97 -10.54 11.26
N LYS A 33 -6.36 -10.94 12.47
CA LYS A 33 -7.26 -10.16 13.33
C LYS A 33 -6.47 -9.51 14.46
N LEU A 34 -6.60 -8.20 14.59
CA LEU A 34 -6.03 -7.42 15.69
C LEU A 34 -7.16 -6.66 16.39
N GLY A 35 -7.74 -7.29 17.42
CA GLY A 35 -8.94 -6.76 18.08
C GLY A 35 -10.11 -6.66 17.09
N SER A 36 -10.63 -5.45 16.89
CA SER A 36 -11.69 -5.14 15.93
C SER A 36 -11.19 -4.91 14.49
N VAL A 37 -9.89 -5.01 14.22
CA VAL A 37 -9.33 -4.79 12.88
C VAL A 37 -9.10 -6.13 12.18
N ILE A 38 -9.55 -6.24 10.94
CA ILE A 38 -9.19 -7.34 10.02
C ILE A 38 -8.16 -6.78 9.04
N ILE A 39 -7.02 -7.46 8.93
CA ILE A 39 -5.96 -7.10 8.00
C ILE A 39 -5.90 -8.15 6.90
N ASN A 40 -6.10 -7.70 5.68
CA ASN A 40 -5.95 -8.44 4.43
C ASN A 40 -4.73 -7.91 3.66
N ALA A 41 -4.20 -8.71 2.75
CA ALA A 41 -3.14 -8.27 1.87
C ALA A 41 -3.26 -8.89 0.48
N SER A 42 -3.08 -8.06 -0.54
CA SER A 42 -3.04 -8.45 -1.94
C SER A 42 -1.74 -7.94 -2.57
N GLY A 43 -1.03 -8.79 -3.29
CA GLY A 43 0.15 -8.31 -3.97
C GLY A 43 0.64 -9.17 -5.13
N VAL A 44 1.20 -8.48 -6.12
CA VAL A 44 1.69 -9.08 -7.37
C VAL A 44 3.22 -9.16 -7.31
N SER A 45 3.78 -10.36 -7.44
CA SER A 45 5.24 -10.52 -7.35
C SER A 45 5.94 -9.98 -8.57
N GLY A 46 7.05 -9.26 -8.35
CA GLY A 46 7.79 -8.62 -9.44
C GLY A 46 7.03 -7.47 -10.12
N GLY A 47 5.79 -7.19 -9.69
CA GLY A 47 4.98 -6.11 -10.21
C GLY A 47 5.55 -4.74 -9.84
N GLY A 48 5.41 -3.81 -10.77
CA GLY A 48 5.63 -2.38 -10.57
C GLY A 48 4.34 -1.66 -10.21
N VAL A 49 4.39 -0.33 -10.17
CA VAL A 49 3.23 0.53 -9.85
C VAL A 49 2.05 0.30 -10.81
N LYS A 50 2.34 0.03 -12.09
CA LYS A 50 1.31 -0.20 -13.12
C LYS A 50 0.53 -1.50 -12.89
N ASN A 51 1.10 -2.47 -12.17
CA ASN A 51 0.41 -3.73 -11.91
C ASN A 51 -0.68 -3.60 -10.83
N LEU A 52 -0.67 -2.53 -10.03
CA LEU A 52 -1.66 -2.33 -8.96
C LEU A 52 -3.06 -2.05 -9.49
N SER A 53 -3.19 -1.29 -10.58
CA SER A 53 -4.48 -0.93 -11.15
C SER A 53 -5.22 -2.12 -11.75
N HIS A 54 -4.49 -3.08 -12.32
CA HIS A 54 -5.09 -4.23 -12.99
C HIS A 54 -5.80 -5.20 -12.06
N THR A 55 -5.45 -5.21 -10.78
CA THR A 55 -6.05 -6.12 -9.79
C THR A 55 -6.96 -5.39 -8.82
N TRP A 56 -7.12 -4.06 -8.95
CA TRP A 56 -7.82 -3.28 -7.94
C TRP A 56 -9.31 -3.60 -7.89
N ASP A 57 -10.00 -3.61 -9.03
CA ASP A 57 -11.45 -3.76 -9.06
C ASP A 57 -11.89 -5.07 -8.39
N GLU A 58 -11.32 -6.20 -8.82
CA GLU A 58 -11.55 -7.53 -8.24
C GLU A 58 -11.25 -7.56 -6.73
N VAL A 59 -10.08 -7.07 -6.32
CA VAL A 59 -9.67 -7.08 -4.90
C VAL A 59 -10.57 -6.17 -4.06
N SER A 60 -11.00 -5.04 -4.60
CA SER A 60 -11.84 -4.07 -3.88
C SER A 60 -13.25 -4.60 -3.65
N GLU A 61 -13.79 -5.34 -4.62
CA GLU A 61 -15.12 -5.95 -4.53
C GLU A 61 -15.13 -7.13 -3.54
N GLU A 62 -14.11 -7.98 -3.59
CA GLU A 62 -13.96 -9.11 -2.69
C GLU A 62 -13.69 -8.66 -1.24
N MET A 63 -12.74 -7.74 -1.08
CA MET A 63 -12.23 -7.39 0.25
C MET A 63 -13.01 -6.25 0.90
N LYS A 64 -13.62 -5.33 0.16
CA LYS A 64 -14.37 -4.17 0.69
C LYS A 64 -13.62 -3.43 1.82
N PRO A 65 -12.41 -2.90 1.56
CA PRO A 65 -11.58 -2.29 2.59
C PRO A 65 -12.12 -0.93 3.06
N ASP A 66 -12.02 -0.65 4.36
CA ASP A 66 -12.17 0.72 4.91
C ASP A 66 -10.89 1.54 4.75
N ILE A 67 -9.74 0.87 4.82
CA ILE A 67 -8.41 1.50 4.76
C ILE A 67 -7.52 0.71 3.82
N VAL A 68 -6.82 1.40 2.93
CA VAL A 68 -5.91 0.80 1.96
C VAL A 68 -4.50 1.31 2.20
N PHE A 69 -3.56 0.41 2.52
CA PHE A 69 -2.14 0.72 2.59
C PHE A 69 -1.46 0.34 1.28
N ILE A 70 -0.92 1.32 0.55
CA ILE A 70 -0.22 1.07 -0.71
C ILE A 70 1.28 0.99 -0.45
N GLN A 71 1.88 -0.18 -0.72
CA GLN A 71 3.32 -0.41 -0.71
C GLN A 71 3.76 -0.93 -2.09
N SER A 72 4.19 -0.03 -2.97
CA SER A 72 4.70 -0.41 -4.29
C SER A 72 5.68 0.63 -4.82
N GLY A 73 6.26 0.39 -5.99
CA GLY A 73 7.21 1.29 -6.66
C GLY A 73 8.67 0.94 -6.49
N GLU A 74 9.01 0.00 -5.61
CA GLU A 74 10.42 -0.40 -5.41
C GLU A 74 11.02 -1.11 -6.61
N ASN A 75 10.22 -1.84 -7.39
CA ASN A 75 10.69 -2.55 -8.57
C ASN A 75 10.82 -1.63 -9.79
N ASP A 76 10.11 -0.50 -9.80
CA ASP A 76 10.16 0.51 -10.86
C ASP A 76 11.38 1.45 -10.72
N ILE A 77 11.96 1.52 -9.51
CA ILE A 77 13.20 2.27 -9.27
C ILE A 77 14.34 1.59 -10.01
N GLY A 78 14.77 2.19 -11.12
CA GLY A 78 15.83 1.68 -11.99
C GLY A 78 15.38 1.50 -13.43
N SER A 79 14.08 1.30 -13.66
CA SER A 79 13.46 1.22 -14.99
C SER A 79 12.69 2.49 -15.37
N MET A 80 12.30 3.31 -14.39
CA MET A 80 11.54 4.55 -14.61
C MET A 80 12.13 5.75 -13.83
N PRO A 81 11.90 6.99 -14.31
CA PRO A 81 12.14 8.19 -13.51
C PRO A 81 11.37 8.12 -12.18
N TRP A 82 12.02 8.55 -11.09
CA TRP A 82 11.41 8.48 -9.76
C TRP A 82 10.09 9.26 -9.67
N LYS A 83 9.99 10.38 -10.39
CA LYS A 83 8.80 11.23 -10.41
C LYS A 83 7.61 10.52 -11.02
N ASP A 84 7.80 9.83 -12.14
CA ASP A 84 6.74 9.05 -12.81
C ASP A 84 6.22 7.93 -11.91
N VAL A 85 7.11 7.27 -11.15
CA VAL A 85 6.71 6.27 -10.15
C VAL A 85 5.86 6.91 -9.06
N ALA A 86 6.23 8.11 -8.58
CA ALA A 86 5.49 8.83 -7.56
C ALA A 86 4.12 9.32 -8.08
N ASP A 87 4.08 9.90 -9.28
CA ASP A 87 2.84 10.36 -9.92
C ASP A 87 1.88 9.22 -10.19
N THR A 88 2.37 8.07 -10.65
CA THR A 88 1.53 6.89 -10.88
C THR A 88 0.92 6.37 -9.58
N LEU A 89 1.72 6.31 -8.50
CA LEU A 89 1.21 5.90 -7.19
C LEU A 89 0.19 6.88 -6.62
N PHE A 90 0.44 8.17 -6.79
CA PHE A 90 -0.46 9.21 -6.31
C PHE A 90 -1.80 9.16 -7.05
N ARG A 91 -1.78 9.09 -8.39
CA ARG A 91 -3.01 8.93 -9.18
C ARG A 91 -3.78 7.66 -8.85
N PHE A 92 -3.09 6.55 -8.62
CA PHE A 92 -3.74 5.32 -8.17
C PHE A 92 -4.39 5.50 -6.79
N ALA A 93 -3.71 6.15 -5.85
CA ALA A 93 -4.26 6.45 -4.54
C ALA A 93 -5.48 7.39 -4.60
N GLU A 94 -5.43 8.43 -5.44
CA GLU A 94 -6.57 9.33 -5.67
C GLU A 94 -7.76 8.56 -6.27
N ALA A 95 -7.51 7.71 -7.26
CA ALA A 95 -8.56 6.96 -7.94
C ALA A 95 -9.34 6.02 -7.00
N ILE A 96 -8.69 5.50 -5.95
CA ILE A 96 -9.33 4.57 -5.00
C ILE A 96 -9.78 5.24 -3.70
N SER A 97 -9.38 6.50 -3.47
CA SER A 97 -9.77 7.26 -2.30
C SER A 97 -11.22 7.72 -2.45
N SER A 98 -12.02 7.53 -1.41
CA SER A 98 -13.43 7.96 -1.37
C SER A 98 -13.86 8.23 0.06
N ASP A 99 -15.07 8.75 0.26
CA ASP A 99 -15.66 8.96 1.60
C ASP A 99 -15.70 7.68 2.45
N LYS A 100 -15.70 6.51 1.80
CA LYS A 100 -15.78 5.19 2.45
C LYS A 100 -14.43 4.49 2.58
N VAL A 101 -13.43 4.89 1.79
CA VAL A 101 -12.13 4.22 1.71
C VAL A 101 -11.01 5.22 1.94
N LYS A 102 -10.29 5.08 3.06
CA LYS A 102 -9.12 5.90 3.37
C LYS A 102 -7.86 5.28 2.79
N VAL A 103 -7.06 6.06 2.08
CA VAL A 103 -5.83 5.57 1.47
C VAL A 103 -4.61 6.09 2.22
N VAL A 104 -3.68 5.18 2.52
CA VAL A 104 -2.38 5.47 3.11
C VAL A 104 -1.29 5.01 2.15
N ILE A 105 -0.60 5.96 1.53
CA ILE A 105 0.54 5.63 0.67
C ILE A 105 1.78 5.46 1.55
N GLY A 106 2.27 4.23 1.66
CA GLY A 106 3.37 3.87 2.53
C GLY A 106 4.70 4.48 2.09
N SER A 107 5.56 4.77 3.08
CA SER A 107 6.96 5.10 2.83
C SER A 107 7.70 3.88 2.28
N LYS A 108 8.37 4.03 1.14
CA LYS A 108 9.21 2.97 0.58
C LYS A 108 10.38 2.63 1.50
N PHE A 109 10.65 1.34 1.65
CA PHE A 109 11.69 0.83 2.57
C PHE A 109 13.10 1.10 2.07
N LYS A 110 14.01 1.47 2.99
CA LYS A 110 15.45 1.54 2.69
C LYS A 110 15.93 0.14 2.34
N ARG A 111 16.75 0.02 1.30
CA ARG A 111 17.47 -1.23 1.01
C ARG A 111 18.92 -1.09 1.43
N TYR A 112 19.45 -2.20 1.94
CA TYR A 112 20.85 -2.32 2.40
C TYR A 112 21.71 -3.16 1.46
N LYS A 113 21.08 -3.97 0.60
CA LYS A 113 21.74 -4.75 -0.44
C LYS A 113 20.80 -5.01 -1.61
N PHE A 114 21.38 -5.16 -2.79
CA PHE A 114 20.68 -5.68 -3.96
C PHE A 114 21.25 -7.03 -4.35
N ARG A 115 20.37 -7.95 -4.74
CA ARG A 115 20.79 -9.18 -5.44
C ARG A 115 21.10 -8.91 -6.91
N ASN A 116 20.56 -7.83 -7.47
CA ASN A 116 20.78 -7.45 -8.86
C ASN A 116 21.98 -6.49 -8.96
N PRO A 117 23.09 -6.89 -9.62
CA PRO A 117 24.28 -6.04 -9.76
C PRO A 117 24.04 -4.79 -10.63
N LYS A 118 22.97 -4.76 -11.43
CA LYS A 118 22.61 -3.60 -12.27
C LYS A 118 21.94 -2.45 -11.49
N MET A 119 21.55 -2.67 -10.24
CA MET A 119 20.94 -1.62 -9.40
C MET A 119 21.97 -0.97 -8.49
N ASN A 120 22.21 0.32 -8.72
CA ASN A 120 23.01 1.14 -7.82
C ASN A 120 22.23 1.43 -6.51
N LEU A 121 22.76 0.98 -5.37
CA LEU A 121 22.16 1.15 -4.05
C LEU A 121 21.96 2.60 -3.64
N ALA A 122 22.94 3.46 -3.94
CA ALA A 122 22.86 4.88 -3.66
C ALA A 122 21.75 5.53 -4.49
N ARG A 123 21.70 5.23 -5.80
CA ARG A 123 20.65 5.72 -6.70
C ARG A 123 19.26 5.30 -6.22
N TYR A 124 19.08 4.03 -5.85
CA TYR A 124 17.79 3.57 -5.32
C TYR A 124 17.38 4.34 -4.07
N ASN A 125 18.27 4.47 -3.09
CA ASN A 125 17.97 5.12 -1.84
C ASN A 125 17.69 6.62 -2.01
N MET A 126 18.32 7.26 -2.99
CA MET A 126 18.01 8.64 -3.41
C MET A 126 16.62 8.73 -4.03
N CYS A 127 16.31 7.94 -5.06
CA CYS A 127 14.99 7.93 -5.71
C CYS A 127 13.87 7.64 -4.70
N ARG A 128 14.10 6.68 -3.79
CA ARG A 128 13.18 6.34 -2.69
C ARG A 128 12.88 7.54 -1.80
N LYS A 129 13.90 8.33 -1.41
CA LYS A 129 13.71 9.55 -0.61
C LYS A 129 12.91 10.59 -1.38
N GLN A 130 13.21 10.79 -2.66
CA GLN A 130 12.50 11.75 -3.52
C GLN A 130 11.02 11.37 -3.65
N ILE A 131 10.72 10.09 -3.93
CA ILE A 131 9.35 9.59 -4.01
C ILE A 131 8.59 9.82 -2.69
N ASN A 132 9.17 9.42 -1.55
CA ASN A 132 8.50 9.60 -0.26
C ASN A 132 8.27 11.09 0.06
N THR A 133 9.22 11.96 -0.29
CA THR A 133 9.09 13.41 -0.09
C THR A 133 7.98 13.98 -0.96
N TYR A 134 7.95 13.61 -2.23
CA TYR A 134 6.94 14.04 -3.19
C TYR A 134 5.54 13.62 -2.76
N LEU A 135 5.34 12.34 -2.43
CA LEU A 135 4.05 11.83 -1.95
C LEU A 135 3.60 12.55 -0.68
N LYS A 136 4.52 12.83 0.25
CA LYS A 136 4.20 13.58 1.48
C LYS A 136 3.73 15.00 1.19
N VAL A 137 4.33 15.69 0.22
CA VAL A 137 3.91 17.04 -0.18
C VAL A 137 2.56 16.97 -0.88
N LYS A 138 2.39 16.08 -1.87
CA LYS A 138 1.15 15.93 -2.61
C LYS A 138 -0.04 15.56 -1.74
N CYS A 139 0.09 14.61 -0.82
CA CYS A 139 -0.98 14.29 0.11
C CYS A 139 -1.34 15.44 1.06
N ARG A 140 -0.50 16.47 1.23
CA ARG A 140 -0.85 17.68 2.01
C ARG A 140 -1.55 18.75 1.17
N GLU A 141 -1.36 18.74 -0.14
CA GLU A 141 -2.02 19.69 -1.04
C GLU A 141 -3.48 19.31 -1.31
N THR A 142 -3.84 18.04 -1.14
CA THR A 142 -5.17 17.48 -1.45
C THR A 142 -6.06 17.22 -0.23
N ASN A 143 -5.59 17.50 0.98
CA ASN A 143 -6.34 17.42 2.24
C ASN A 143 -6.54 18.82 2.82
#